data_AF-A0A6A5KJ50-F1
#
_entry.id   AF-A0A6A5KJ50-F1
#
_cell.length_a   1.000
_cell.length_b   1.000
_cell.length_c   1.000
_cell.angle_alpha   90.00
_cell.angle_beta   90.00
_cell.angle_gamma   90.00
#
_symmetry.space_group_name_H-M   'P 1'
#
loop_
_entity.id
_entity.type
_entity.pdbx_description
1 polymer ?
#
loop_
_entity_poly.entity_id
_entity_poly.type
_entity_poly.pdbx_seq_one_letter_code
_entity_poly.pdbx_strand_id
1 'polypeptide(L)' 'MPSAQPTSFNPRKRLSILTNSTLGHDVSAAFKASSSRTSADVNETPAPPPSPVDFASERRRAGC' A
#
# COMPACT_ATOMS: atom_id res chain seq x y z
N MET A 1 -29.98 29.14 -0.12
CA MET A 1 -29.61 27.74 -0.46
C MET A 1 -28.10 27.61 -0.40
N PRO A 2 -27.53 26.53 0.16
CA PRO A 2 -26.08 26.34 0.13
C PRO A 2 -25.61 26.22 -1.33
N SER A 3 -24.71 27.11 -1.73
CA SER A 3 -24.14 27.19 -3.08
C SER A 3 -23.24 25.98 -3.31
N ALA A 4 -23.59 25.15 -4.30
CA ALA A 4 -22.77 24.03 -4.75
C ALA A 4 -21.54 24.60 -5.50
N GLN A 5 -20.52 25.01 -4.75
CA GLN A 5 -19.24 25.36 -5.35
C GLN A 5 -18.58 24.08 -5.90
N PRO A 6 -18.14 24.06 -7.17
CA PRO A 6 -17.35 22.96 -7.70
C PRO A 6 -16.05 22.90 -6.90
N THR A 7 -15.94 21.92 -6.00
CA THR A 7 -14.74 21.71 -5.21
C THR A 7 -13.68 21.18 -6.17
N SER A 8 -12.65 21.97 -6.45
CA SER A 8 -11.48 21.47 -7.16
C SER A 8 -10.95 20.26 -6.38
N PHE A 9 -10.77 19.13 -7.08
CA PHE A 9 -10.36 17.87 -6.47
C PHE A 9 -8.91 18.02 -5.98
N ASN A 10 -8.76 18.51 -4.76
CA ASN A 10 -7.47 18.73 -4.15
C ASN A 10 -7.10 17.44 -3.39
N PRO A 11 -6.08 16.69 -3.84
CA PRO A 11 -5.80 15.35 -3.32
C PRO A 11 -5.41 15.34 -1.84
N ARG A 12 -5.10 16.50 -1.24
CA ARG A 12 -4.78 16.63 0.19
C ARG A 12 -5.96 17.07 1.05
N LYS A 13 -7.13 17.35 0.45
CA LYS A 13 -8.30 17.85 1.18
C LYS A 13 -9.12 16.68 1.73
N ARG A 14 -9.18 16.55 3.05
CA ARG A 14 -10.12 15.64 3.72
C ARG A 14 -11.53 16.22 3.60
N LEU A 15 -12.42 15.47 2.96
CA LEU A 15 -13.82 15.82 2.84
C LEU A 15 -14.58 15.31 4.07
N SER A 16 -15.62 16.05 4.50
CA SER A 16 -16.48 15.67 5.61
C SER A 16 -17.79 15.09 5.10
N ILE A 17 -18.30 14.07 5.80
CA ILE A 17 -19.57 13.39 5.49
C ILE A 17 -20.77 14.32 5.70
N LEU A 18 -20.68 15.26 6.66
CA LEU A 18 -21.78 16.18 6.99
C LEU A 18 -22.09 17.16 5.83
N THR A 19 -21.06 17.52 5.06
CA THR A 19 -21.18 18.45 3.93
C THR A 19 -21.18 17.77 2.56
N ASN A 20 -20.82 16.48 2.49
CA ASN A 20 -20.75 15.70 1.26
C ASN A 20 -21.42 14.34 1.50
N SER A 21 -22.74 14.27 1.34
CA SER A 21 -23.54 13.09 1.70
C SER A 21 -23.15 11.82 0.93
N THR A 22 -22.65 11.95 -0.30
CA THR A 22 -22.17 10.83 -1.13
C THR A 22 -20.92 10.16 -0.55
N LEU A 23 -20.15 10.88 0.27
CA LEU A 23 -18.92 10.37 0.88
C LEU A 23 -19.16 9.20 1.85
N GLY A 24 -20.36 9.11 2.44
CA GLY A 24 -20.72 8.02 3.34
C GLY A 24 -20.74 6.65 2.65
N HIS A 25 -21.10 6.62 1.37
CA HIS A 25 -21.07 5.40 0.56
C HIS A 25 -19.63 4.97 0.27
N ASP A 26 -18.78 5.90 -0.16
CA ASP A 26 -17.37 5.66 -0.48
C ASP A 26 -16.58 5.17 0.75
N VAL A 27 -16.82 5.79 1.91
CA VAL A 27 -16.20 5.39 3.18
C VAL A 27 -16.64 3.97 3.55
N SER A 28 -17.94 3.68 3.49
CA SER A 28 -18.48 2.35 3.79
C SER A 28 -17.93 1.28 2.84
N ALA A 29 -17.86 1.59 1.54
CA ALA A 29 -17.28 0.71 0.53
C ALA A 29 -15.78 0.48 0.78
N ALA A 30 -15.02 1.52 1.11
CA ALA A 30 -13.59 1.43 1.43
C ALA A 30 -13.35 0.57 2.68
N PHE A 31 -14.16 0.70 3.73
CA PHE A 31 -14.06 -0.14 4.93
C PHE A 31 -14.41 -1.61 4.64
N LYS A 32 -15.46 -1.88 3.86
CA LYS A 32 -15.80 -3.25 3.43
C LYS A 32 -14.70 -3.87 2.57
N ALA A 33 -14.15 -3.11 1.63
CA ALA A 33 -13.00 -3.53 0.83
C ALA A 33 -11.76 -3.75 1.71
N SER A 34 -11.52 -2.91 2.72
CA SER A 34 -10.42 -3.06 3.67
C SER A 34 -10.53 -4.33 4.51
N SER A 35 -11.74 -4.71 4.94
CA SER A 35 -11.97 -6.00 5.63
C SER A 35 -11.60 -7.21 4.77
N SER A 36 -11.72 -7.10 3.43
CA SER A 36 -11.24 -8.14 2.53
C SER A 36 -9.71 -8.16 2.43
N ARG A 37 -8.99 -7.08 2.76
CA ARG A 37 -7.52 -7.01 2.70
C ARG A 37 -6.86 -7.48 3.99
N THR A 38 -7.55 -7.38 5.13
CA THR A 38 -7.05 -7.91 6.41
C THR A 38 -7.24 -9.43 6.52
N SER A 39 -8.11 -10.01 5.70
CA SER A 39 -8.41 -11.46 5.65
C SER A 39 -7.90 -12.16 4.39
N ALA A 40 -7.70 -11.44 3.27
CA ALA A 40 -6.95 -11.94 2.13
C ALA A 40 -5.46 -11.94 2.48
N ASP A 41 -5.03 -13.07 3.01
CA ASP A 41 -3.70 -13.64 2.83
C ASP A 41 -2.58 -12.60 2.85
N VAL A 42 -2.05 -12.33 4.05
CA VAL A 42 -0.66 -11.91 4.19
C VAL A 42 0.17 -13.09 3.70
N ASN A 43 0.20 -13.31 2.38
CA ASN A 43 1.23 -14.10 1.73
C ASN A 43 2.51 -13.30 1.95
N GLU A 44 3.13 -13.54 3.10
CA GLU A 44 4.49 -13.11 3.40
C GLU A 44 5.31 -13.54 2.18
N THR A 45 5.73 -12.57 1.38
CA THR A 45 6.54 -12.86 0.19
C THR A 45 7.80 -13.52 0.73
N PRO A 46 8.07 -14.80 0.42
CA PRO A 46 9.20 -15.50 1.00
C PRO A 46 10.47 -14.70 0.72
N ALA A 47 11.32 -14.55 1.73
CA ALA A 47 12.56 -13.81 1.56
C ALA A 47 13.35 -14.41 0.38
N PRO A 48 13.96 -13.57 -0.48
CA PRO A 48 14.79 -14.08 -1.57
C PRO A 48 15.91 -14.96 -0.99
N PRO A 49 16.30 -16.04 -1.69
CA PRO A 49 17.41 -16.88 -1.23
C PRO A 49 18.69 -16.05 -1.10
N PRO A 50 19.57 -16.39 -0.14
CA PRO A 50 20.86 -15.71 -0.01
C PRO A 50 21.66 -15.85 -1.31
N SER A 51 22.32 -14.78 -1.73
CA SER A 51 23.16 -14.78 -2.93
C SER A 51 24.26 -15.85 -2.83
N PRO A 52 24.61 -16.54 -3.93
CA PRO A 52 25.73 -17.47 -3.96
C PRO A 52 27.02 -16.80 -3.50
N VAL A 53 27.77 -17.46 -2.61
CA VAL A 53 29.10 -17.01 -2.19
C VAL A 53 30.13 -17.50 -3.22
N ASP A 54 30.84 -16.58 -3.87
CA ASP A 54 31.93 -16.90 -4.80
C ASP A 54 33.20 -17.34 -4.06
N PHE A 55 33.28 -18.64 -3.72
CA PHE A 55 34.48 -19.26 -3.13
C PHE A 55 35.70 -19.27 -4.08
N ALA A 56 35.57 -18.79 -5.31
CA ALA A 56 36.64 -18.68 -6.28
C ALA A 56 37.71 -17.63 -5.90
N SER A 57 37.35 -16.65 -5.07
CA SER A 57 38.24 -15.59 -4.62
C SER A 57 39.26 -16.04 -3.56
N GLU A 58 38.93 -17.06 -2.76
CA GLU A 58 39.78 -17.55 -1.66
C GLU A 58 40.86 -18.54 -2.14
N ARG A 59 40.55 -19.38 -3.15
CA ARG A 59 41.49 -20.41 -3.65
C ARG A 59 42.69 -19.81 -4.39
N ARG A 60 42.62 -18.56 -4.85
CA ARG A 60 43.76 -17.90 -5.53
C ARG A 60 44.81 -17.32 -4.59
N ARG A 61 44.58 -17.31 -3.26
CA ARG A 61 45.55 -16.77 -2.30
C ARG A 61 46.40 -17.83 -1.60
N ALA A 62 46.00 -19.10 -1.60
CA ALA A 62 46.71 -20.19 -0.92
C ALA A 62 47.70 -20.94 -1.84
N GLY A 63 48.45 -20.20 -2.67
CA GLY A 63 49.48 -20.74 -3.56
C GLY A 63 50.82 -20.03 -3.39
N CYS A 64 51.43 -20.19 -2.21
CA CYS A 64 52.86 -20.02 -1.95
C CYS A 64 53.31 -21.14 -1.01
#